data_AF-A0AAD0MK97-F1
#
_entry.id   AF-A0AAD0MK97-F1
#
_cell.length_a   1.000
_cell.length_b   1.000
_cell.length_c   1.000
_cell.angle_alpha   90.00
_cell.angle_beta   90.00
_cell.angle_gamma   90.00
#
_symmetry.space_group_name_H-M   'P 1'
#
loop_
_entity.id
_entity.type
_entity.pdbx_description
1 polymer ?
#
loop_
_entity_poly.entity_id
_entity_poly.type
_entity_poly.pdbx_seq_one_letter_code
_entity_poly.pdbx_strand_id
1 'polypeptide(L)'
;MTGFLTHLEEDIKRLYAQLQINGPAYREMGRIASEFHVWVHYEETRSMMVKHQGLYSIILNRSLSAEEQWQDFAHELCHVLKHTGNHFKMHKLFRELQEFQAKQFMYHFCVPTFMLLQMKLPSLRQQAILHIAQTFHVTWAFAEKRLALFEQRKAGIRFQQEFTAYLMKAERVAEKEAVYHT
;
A
#
# COMPACT_ATOMS: atom_id res chain seq x y z
N MET A 1 20.60 1.07 3.02
CA MET A 1 19.99 -0.10 2.34
C MET A 1 18.85 0.40 1.46
N THR A 2 19.10 0.60 0.17
CA THR A 2 18.02 0.77 -0.82
C THR A 2 17.45 -0.62 -1.10
N GLY A 3 16.44 -1.02 -0.32
CA GLY A 3 15.73 -2.27 -0.56
C GLY A 3 14.90 -2.19 -1.84
N PHE A 4 14.86 -3.29 -2.60
CA PHE A 4 13.98 -3.40 -3.77
C PHE A 4 12.51 -3.26 -3.33
N LEU A 5 11.75 -2.41 -4.01
CA LEU A 5 10.31 -2.25 -3.82
C LEU A 5 9.56 -3.30 -4.65
N THR A 6 8.37 -3.73 -4.22
CA THR A 6 7.51 -4.58 -5.07
C THR A 6 6.90 -3.76 -6.18
N HIS A 7 6.34 -4.43 -7.20
CA HIS A 7 5.59 -3.75 -8.26
C HIS A 7 4.53 -2.79 -7.71
N LEU A 8 3.74 -3.20 -6.70
CA LEU A 8 2.76 -2.32 -6.06
C LEU A 8 3.42 -1.10 -5.42
N GLU A 9 4.52 -1.27 -4.69
CA GLU A 9 5.19 -0.15 -4.02
C GLU A 9 5.85 0.81 -5.02
N GLU A 10 6.39 0.29 -6.12
CA GLU A 10 6.89 1.11 -7.23
C GLU A 10 5.75 1.83 -7.96
N ASP A 11 4.60 1.18 -8.15
CA ASP A 11 3.39 1.82 -8.69
C ASP A 11 2.97 3.00 -7.80
N ILE A 12 2.90 2.80 -6.48
CA ILE A 12 2.58 3.87 -5.54
C ILE A 12 3.62 4.99 -5.62
N LYS A 13 4.92 4.66 -5.66
CA LYS A 13 5.98 5.67 -5.75
C LYS A 13 5.88 6.49 -7.03
N ARG A 14 5.62 5.84 -8.18
CA ARG A 14 5.38 6.52 -9.45
C ARG A 14 4.14 7.40 -9.42
N LEU A 15 3.05 6.89 -8.84
CA LEU A 15 1.80 7.64 -8.70
C LEU A 15 2.00 8.91 -7.86
N TYR A 16 2.70 8.80 -6.73
CA TYR A 16 3.08 9.97 -5.92
C TYR A 16 3.91 10.98 -6.72
N ALA A 17 4.87 10.52 -7.52
CA ALA A 17 5.68 11.39 -8.37
C ALA A 17 4.85 12.08 -9.47
N GLN A 18 3.94 11.35 -10.13
CA GLN A 18 3.03 11.90 -11.15
C GLN A 18 2.11 12.97 -10.55
N LEU A 19 1.59 12.71 -9.35
CA LEU A 19 0.76 13.66 -8.60
C LEU A 19 1.57 14.76 -7.91
N GLN A 20 2.91 14.76 -8.05
CA GLN A 20 3.81 15.72 -7.43
C GLN A 20 3.65 15.81 -5.90
N ILE A 21 3.37 14.68 -5.25
CA ILE A 21 3.21 14.58 -3.79
C ILE A 21 4.55 14.21 -3.17
N ASN A 22 5.08 15.10 -2.32
CA ASN A 22 6.39 14.93 -1.68
C ASN A 22 6.33 14.43 -0.22
N GLY A 23 5.12 14.22 0.33
CA GLY A 23 4.91 13.80 1.72
C GLY A 23 3.56 13.10 1.92
N PRO A 24 3.10 12.88 3.16
CA PRO A 24 1.81 12.25 3.42
C PRO A 24 0.66 12.94 2.68
N ALA A 25 -0.13 12.16 1.93
CA ALA A 25 -1.10 12.67 0.96
C ALA A 25 -2.51 12.98 1.54
N TYR A 26 -2.74 12.81 2.84
CA TYR A 26 -4.08 12.86 3.44
C TYR A 26 -4.83 14.20 3.27
N ARG A 27 -4.10 15.31 3.06
CA ARG A 27 -4.70 16.64 2.80
C ARG A 27 -5.05 16.88 1.33
N GLU A 28 -4.64 15.98 0.44
CA GLU A 28 -4.68 16.17 -1.01
C GLU A 28 -5.83 15.42 -1.67
N MET A 29 -6.78 14.83 -0.91
CA MET A 29 -7.87 14.01 -1.46
C MET A 29 -8.61 14.70 -2.61
N GLY A 30 -9.00 15.97 -2.44
CA GLY A 30 -9.68 16.73 -3.48
C GLY A 30 -8.82 16.96 -4.72
N ARG A 31 -7.54 17.29 -4.53
CA ARG A 31 -6.59 17.48 -5.63
C ARG A 31 -6.35 16.17 -6.39
N ILE A 32 -6.05 15.10 -5.66
CA ILE A 32 -5.84 13.76 -6.22
C ILE A 32 -7.07 13.32 -7.03
N ALA A 33 -8.28 13.49 -6.49
CA ALA A 33 -9.51 13.14 -7.20
C ALA A 33 -9.67 13.96 -8.49
N SER A 34 -9.35 15.25 -8.45
CA SER A 34 -9.47 16.14 -9.62
C SER A 34 -8.54 15.75 -10.78
N GLU A 35 -7.32 15.26 -10.48
CA GLU A 35 -6.37 14.74 -11.50
C GLU A 35 -6.93 13.52 -12.26
N PHE A 36 -7.87 12.80 -11.65
CA PHE A 36 -8.54 11.65 -12.26
C PHE A 36 -9.98 11.94 -12.70
N HIS A 37 -10.37 13.22 -12.73
CA HIS A 37 -11.75 13.65 -13.04
C HIS A 37 -12.81 12.96 -12.16
N VAL A 38 -12.46 12.72 -10.89
CA VAL A 38 -13.33 12.10 -9.89
C VAL A 38 -13.91 13.18 -8.98
N TRP A 39 -15.20 13.07 -8.70
CA TRP A 39 -15.87 13.96 -7.75
C TRP A 39 -15.90 13.31 -6.37
N VAL A 40 -15.63 14.08 -5.32
CA VAL A 40 -15.69 13.57 -3.94
C VAL A 40 -16.92 14.14 -3.24
N HIS A 41 -17.74 13.27 -2.70
CA HIS A 41 -18.94 13.60 -1.95
C HIS A 41 -18.84 13.04 -0.53
N TYR A 42 -19.53 13.67 0.41
CA TYR A 42 -19.58 13.24 1.80
C TYR A 42 -21.03 13.03 2.19
N GLU A 43 -21.45 11.78 2.41
CA GLU A 43 -22.86 11.43 2.63
C GLU A 43 -23.04 10.52 3.84
N GLU A 44 -24.25 10.46 4.40
CA GLU A 44 -24.60 9.57 5.52
C GLU A 44 -24.86 8.13 5.04
N THR A 45 -23.88 7.55 4.34
CA THR A 45 -23.92 6.18 3.81
C THR A 45 -22.52 5.58 3.83
N ARG A 46 -22.40 4.28 3.55
CA ARG A 46 -21.08 3.64 3.42
C ARG A 46 -20.27 4.28 2.30
N SER A 47 -18.96 4.38 2.51
CA SER A 47 -18.06 4.84 1.47
C SER A 47 -18.09 3.88 0.28
N MET A 48 -18.06 4.44 -0.93
CA MET A 48 -18.09 3.67 -2.18
C MET A 48 -17.72 4.52 -3.40
N MET A 49 -17.14 3.89 -4.40
CA MET A 49 -17.02 4.42 -5.75
C MET A 49 -18.30 4.15 -6.55
N VAL A 50 -18.77 5.17 -7.27
CA VAL A 50 -19.87 5.07 -8.23
C VAL A 50 -19.42 5.59 -9.60
N LYS A 51 -19.94 4.95 -10.65
CA LYS A 51 -19.74 5.40 -12.04
C LYS A 51 -21.08 5.65 -12.70
N HIS A 52 -21.32 6.88 -13.14
CA HIS A 52 -22.54 7.28 -13.83
C HIS A 52 -22.20 8.03 -15.12
N GLN A 53 -22.74 7.57 -16.26
CA GLN A 53 -22.51 8.17 -17.59
C GLN A 53 -21.02 8.38 -17.94
N GLY A 54 -20.15 7.49 -17.48
CA GLY A 54 -18.71 7.57 -17.73
C GLY A 54 -17.93 8.41 -16.72
N LEU A 55 -18.62 9.18 -15.87
CA LEU A 55 -18.02 9.97 -14.80
C LEU A 55 -17.93 9.16 -13.51
N TYR A 56 -16.84 9.37 -12.77
CA TYR A 56 -16.59 8.69 -11.50
C TYR A 56 -16.82 9.64 -10.33
N SER A 57 -17.45 9.11 -9.28
CA SER A 57 -17.56 9.79 -7.99
C SER A 57 -17.14 8.83 -6.87
N ILE A 58 -16.46 9.37 -5.87
CA ILE A 58 -16.21 8.70 -4.60
C ILE A 58 -17.14 9.33 -3.58
N ILE A 59 -17.97 8.51 -2.96
CA ILE A 59 -18.80 8.88 -1.82
C ILE A 59 -18.05 8.42 -0.58
N LEU A 60 -17.79 9.33 0.34
CA LEU A 60 -17.20 9.05 1.65
C LEU A 60 -18.27 9.16 2.73
N ASN A 61 -18.23 8.26 3.70
CA ASN A 61 -19.13 8.32 4.84
C ASN A 61 -18.82 9.56 5.70
N ARG A 62 -19.76 10.50 5.77
CA ARG A 62 -19.63 11.75 6.50
C ARG A 62 -19.45 11.55 8.01
N SER A 63 -19.97 10.46 8.55
CA SER A 63 -19.94 10.16 10.00
C SER A 63 -18.60 9.57 10.47
N LEU A 64 -17.70 9.22 9.55
CA LEU A 64 -16.38 8.68 9.87
C LEU A 64 -15.40 9.79 10.26
N SER A 65 -14.36 9.41 11.01
CA SER A 65 -13.22 10.29 11.28
C SER A 65 -12.47 10.65 10.00
N ALA A 66 -11.67 11.73 10.04
CA ALA A 66 -10.86 12.15 8.89
C ALA A 66 -9.84 11.07 8.49
N GLU A 67 -9.29 10.35 9.47
CA GLU A 67 -8.41 9.21 9.27
C GLU A 67 -9.12 8.09 8.49
N GLU A 68 -10.34 7.72 8.88
CA GLU A 68 -11.12 6.68 8.22
C GLU A 68 -11.55 7.12 6.82
N GLN A 69 -12.01 8.37 6.65
CA GLN A 69 -12.32 8.93 5.34
C GLN A 69 -11.12 8.91 4.39
N TRP A 70 -9.90 9.18 4.89
CA TRP A 70 -8.68 9.08 4.11
C TRP A 70 -8.40 7.64 3.66
N GLN A 71 -8.59 6.67 4.55
CA GLN A 71 -8.41 5.25 4.24
C GLN A 71 -9.44 4.78 3.20
N ASP A 72 -10.71 5.12 3.40
CA ASP A 72 -11.79 4.79 2.47
C ASP A 72 -11.56 5.46 1.10
N PHE A 73 -11.15 6.73 1.08
CA PHE A 73 -10.80 7.41 -0.17
C PHE A 73 -9.73 6.65 -0.96
N ALA A 74 -8.67 6.19 -0.30
CA ALA A 74 -7.60 5.45 -0.97
C ALA A 74 -8.07 4.08 -1.49
N HIS A 75 -8.95 3.40 -0.75
CA HIS A 75 -9.58 2.15 -1.20
C HIS A 75 -10.43 2.39 -2.46
N GLU A 76 -11.31 3.38 -2.42
CA GLU A 76 -12.20 3.71 -3.55
C GLU A 76 -11.45 4.27 -4.77
N LEU A 77 -10.37 5.03 -4.55
CA LEU A 77 -9.49 5.49 -5.62
C LEU A 77 -8.85 4.31 -6.37
N CYS A 78 -8.48 3.23 -5.68
CA CYS A 78 -7.98 2.02 -6.35
C CYS A 78 -9.01 1.45 -7.33
N HIS A 79 -10.29 1.42 -6.94
CA HIS A 79 -11.36 0.98 -7.83
C HIS A 79 -11.50 1.86 -9.06
N VAL A 80 -11.33 3.19 -8.93
CA VAL A 80 -11.30 4.09 -10.09
C VAL A 80 -10.12 3.79 -11.01
N LEU A 81 -8.91 3.67 -10.45
CA LEU A 81 -7.67 3.59 -11.23
C LEU A 81 -7.45 2.23 -11.91
N LYS A 82 -7.83 1.14 -11.24
CA LYS A 82 -7.40 -0.21 -11.64
C LYS A 82 -8.56 -1.11 -12.07
N HIS A 83 -9.81 -0.79 -11.73
CA HIS A 83 -10.92 -1.71 -11.92
C HIS A 83 -11.98 -1.15 -12.90
N THR A 84 -12.35 -1.98 -13.86
CA THR A 84 -13.49 -1.75 -14.75
C THR A 84 -14.46 -2.92 -14.64
N GLY A 85 -15.75 -2.66 -14.86
CA GLY A 85 -16.79 -3.70 -14.88
C GLY A 85 -17.91 -3.49 -13.87
N ASN A 86 -19.07 -4.09 -14.14
CA ASN A 86 -20.23 -4.04 -13.26
C ASN A 86 -20.10 -5.12 -12.17
N HIS A 87 -19.86 -4.71 -10.93
CA HIS A 87 -19.72 -5.58 -9.76
C HIS A 87 -20.90 -6.54 -9.53
N PHE A 88 -22.11 -6.22 -10.01
CA PHE A 88 -23.27 -7.10 -9.89
C PHE A 88 -23.30 -8.23 -10.92
N LYS A 89 -22.57 -8.09 -12.03
CA LYS A 89 -22.47 -9.09 -13.11
C LYS A 89 -21.16 -9.87 -13.07
N MET A 90 -20.26 -9.53 -12.15
CA MET A 90 -18.93 -10.13 -12.03
C MET A 90 -18.96 -11.38 -11.14
N HIS A 91 -18.23 -12.42 -11.57
CA HIS A 91 -18.09 -13.65 -10.79
C HIS A 91 -17.45 -13.37 -9.42
N LYS A 92 -17.89 -14.09 -8.38
CA LYS A 92 -17.52 -13.85 -6.97
C LYS A 92 -16.01 -13.75 -6.76
N LEU A 93 -15.24 -14.68 -7.30
CA LEU A 93 -13.78 -14.72 -7.14
C LEU A 93 -13.07 -13.48 -7.70
N PHE A 94 -13.58 -12.90 -8.80
CA PHE A 94 -13.01 -11.69 -9.36
C PHE A 94 -13.29 -10.47 -8.48
N ARG A 95 -14.45 -10.41 -7.83
CA ARG A 95 -14.77 -9.35 -6.86
C ARG A 95 -13.85 -9.43 -5.64
N GLU A 96 -13.66 -10.64 -5.11
CA GLU A 96 -12.75 -10.86 -3.97
C GLU A 96 -11.31 -10.46 -4.30
N LEU A 97 -10.86 -10.74 -5.53
CA LEU A 97 -9.55 -10.30 -6.01
C LEU A 97 -9.45 -8.77 -6.07
N GLN A 98 -10.45 -8.08 -6.64
CA GLN A 98 -10.47 -6.63 -6.73
C GLN A 98 -10.47 -5.97 -5.34
N GLU A 99 -11.28 -6.47 -4.41
CA GLU A 99 -11.30 -6.00 -3.02
C GLU A 99 -9.96 -6.23 -2.30
N PHE A 100 -9.31 -7.37 -2.55
CA PHE A 100 -7.97 -7.63 -2.01
C PHE A 100 -6.95 -6.63 -2.57
N GLN A 101 -6.97 -6.38 -3.88
CA GLN A 101 -6.09 -5.41 -4.54
C GLN A 101 -6.33 -3.99 -4.04
N ALA A 102 -7.59 -3.58 -3.87
CA ALA A 102 -7.97 -2.29 -3.30
C ALA A 102 -7.44 -2.12 -1.87
N LYS A 103 -7.59 -3.14 -1.02
CA LYS A 103 -7.04 -3.14 0.35
C LYS A 103 -5.52 -3.01 0.37
N GLN A 104 -4.81 -3.78 -0.47
CA GLN A 104 -3.34 -3.68 -0.52
C GLN A 104 -2.91 -2.28 -1.01
N PHE A 105 -3.57 -1.77 -2.06
CA PHE A 105 -3.32 -0.42 -2.54
C PHE A 105 -3.53 0.62 -1.44
N MET A 106 -4.67 0.57 -0.73
CA MET A 106 -4.99 1.48 0.37
C MET A 106 -3.87 1.53 1.42
N TYR A 107 -3.39 0.38 1.91
CA TYR A 107 -2.30 0.33 2.88
C TYR A 107 -1.01 0.99 2.37
N HIS A 108 -0.63 0.69 1.13
CA HIS A 108 0.60 1.21 0.55
C HIS A 108 0.47 2.66 0.09
N PHE A 109 -0.72 3.13 -0.29
CA PHE A 109 -0.95 4.51 -0.71
C PHE A 109 -1.05 5.45 0.48
N CYS A 110 -1.79 5.07 1.54
CA CYS A 110 -1.92 5.91 2.74
C CYS A 110 -0.61 5.99 3.54
N VAL A 111 0.17 4.91 3.54
CA VAL A 111 1.46 4.83 4.25
C VAL A 111 2.51 4.21 3.32
N PRO A 112 3.18 5.03 2.48
CA PRO A 112 4.07 4.51 1.45
C PRO A 112 5.35 3.86 2.00
N THR A 113 5.72 2.71 1.43
CA THR A 113 6.93 1.98 1.83
C THR A 113 8.19 2.84 1.64
N PHE A 114 8.27 3.60 0.55
CA PHE A 114 9.43 4.46 0.29
C PHE A 114 9.59 5.59 1.32
N MET A 115 8.49 6.04 1.95
CA MET A 115 8.55 7.00 3.06
C MET A 115 8.92 6.30 4.37
N LEU A 116 8.33 5.14 4.67
CA LEU A 116 8.69 4.33 5.85
C LEU A 116 10.19 3.97 5.88
N LEU A 117 10.80 3.69 4.72
CA LEU A 117 12.23 3.41 4.60
C LEU A 117 13.12 4.61 4.99
N GLN A 118 12.61 5.83 4.90
CA GLN A 118 13.33 7.07 5.25
C GLN A 118 13.09 7.50 6.70
N MET A 119 12.07 6.94 7.36
CA MET A 119 11.71 7.29 8.73
C MET A 119 12.62 6.61 9.75
N LYS A 120 12.94 7.35 10.82
CA LYS A 120 13.54 6.78 12.04
C LYS A 120 12.43 6.39 13.00
N LEU A 121 11.98 5.14 12.93
CA LEU A 121 10.94 4.64 13.83
C LEU A 121 11.49 4.42 15.26
N PRO A 122 10.73 4.77 16.31
CA PRO A 122 11.02 4.37 17.68
C PRO A 122 11.25 2.86 17.82
N SER A 123 12.09 2.47 18.79
CA SER A 123 12.37 1.05 19.06
C SER A 123 11.17 0.32 19.68
N LEU A 124 10.36 1.01 20.49
CA LEU A 124 9.14 0.46 21.06
C LEU A 124 8.03 0.41 20.01
N ARG A 125 7.50 -0.79 19.77
CA ARG A 125 6.50 -1.05 18.72
C ARG A 125 5.29 -0.11 18.81
N GLN A 126 4.73 0.06 20.02
CA GLN A 126 3.57 0.93 20.23
C GLN A 126 3.88 2.39 19.86
N GLN A 127 5.08 2.88 20.19
CA GLN A 127 5.49 4.24 19.81
C GLN A 127 5.69 4.36 18.30
N ALA A 128 6.21 3.32 17.64
CA ALA A 128 6.30 3.30 16.18
C ALA A 128 4.91 3.31 15.51
N ILE A 129 3.95 2.55 16.03
CA ILE A 129 2.57 2.56 15.54
C ILE A 129 1.96 3.95 15.71
N LEU A 130 2.09 4.55 16.90
CA LEU A 130 1.61 5.91 17.17
C LEU A 130 2.21 6.92 16.20
N HIS A 131 3.54 6.84 16.01
CA HIS A 131 4.27 7.75 15.15
C HIS A 131 3.82 7.63 13.68
N ILE A 132 3.59 6.42 13.19
CA ILE A 132 3.04 6.18 11.84
C ILE A 132 1.61 6.73 11.75
N ALA A 133 0.74 6.41 12.70
CA ALA A 133 -0.65 6.89 12.71
C ALA A 133 -0.72 8.42 12.62
N GLN A 134 0.06 9.12 13.45
CA GLN A 134 0.12 10.58 13.49
C GLN A 134 0.74 11.18 12.22
N THR A 135 1.81 10.57 11.69
CA THR A 135 2.50 11.08 10.50
C THR A 135 1.63 11.00 9.25
N PHE A 136 0.91 9.88 9.08
CA PHE A 136 0.14 9.60 7.87
C PHE A 136 -1.36 9.86 8.02
N HIS A 137 -1.79 10.33 9.19
CA HIS A 137 -3.19 10.63 9.49
C HIS A 137 -4.11 9.43 9.25
N VAL A 138 -3.72 8.27 9.78
CA VAL A 138 -4.49 7.02 9.73
C VAL A 138 -4.81 6.53 11.14
N THR A 139 -5.80 5.64 11.27
CA THR A 139 -6.14 5.07 12.58
C THR A 139 -4.99 4.23 13.13
N TRP A 140 -4.97 4.05 14.45
CA TRP A 140 -4.00 3.17 15.11
C TRP A 140 -3.99 1.77 14.50
N ALA A 141 -5.17 1.16 14.35
CA ALA A 141 -5.31 -0.19 13.81
C ALA A 141 -4.75 -0.29 12.38
N PHE A 142 -4.97 0.74 11.56
CA PHE A 142 -4.41 0.80 10.22
C PHE A 142 -2.88 0.89 10.24
N ALA A 143 -2.32 1.77 11.07
CA ALA A 143 -0.88 1.92 11.24
C ALA A 143 -0.22 0.63 11.75
N GLU A 144 -0.86 -0.05 12.71
CA GLU A 144 -0.40 -1.34 13.23
C GLU A 144 -0.35 -2.41 12.15
N LYS A 145 -1.44 -2.56 11.39
CA LYS A 145 -1.51 -3.51 10.28
C LYS A 145 -0.44 -3.21 9.24
N ARG A 146 -0.28 -1.93 8.91
CA ARG A 146 0.69 -1.48 7.93
C ARG A 146 2.14 -1.71 8.37
N LEU A 147 2.45 -1.48 9.64
CA LEU A 147 3.77 -1.75 10.21
C LEU A 147 4.08 -3.24 10.16
N ALA A 148 3.12 -4.11 10.51
CA ALA A 148 3.28 -5.55 10.41
C ALA A 148 3.60 -6.01 8.97
N LEU A 149 2.88 -5.48 7.96
CA LEU A 149 3.16 -5.75 6.55
C LEU A 149 4.59 -5.32 6.15
N PHE A 150 5.04 -4.16 6.64
CA PHE A 150 6.39 -3.65 6.38
C PHE A 150 7.48 -4.54 7.01
N GLU A 151 7.27 -4.97 8.25
CA GLU A 151 8.20 -5.84 8.96
C GLU A 151 8.29 -7.23 8.35
N GLN A 152 7.14 -7.83 8.00
CA GLN A 152 7.09 -9.12 7.32
C GLN A 152 7.87 -9.06 6.00
N ARG A 153 7.69 -7.99 5.23
CA ARG A 153 8.46 -7.75 4.00
C ARG A 153 9.97 -7.68 4.28
N LYS A 154 10.39 -6.88 5.27
CA LYS A 154 11.81 -6.73 5.62
C LYS A 154 12.43 -8.05 6.07
N ALA A 155 11.70 -8.82 6.87
CA ALA A 155 12.12 -10.15 7.31
C ALA A 155 12.28 -11.11 6.12
N GLY A 156 11.32 -11.12 5.18
CA GLY A 156 11.39 -11.95 3.98
C GLY A 156 12.58 -11.62 3.08
N ILE A 157 12.84 -10.32 2.83
CA ILE A 157 14.01 -9.88 2.05
C ILE A 157 15.31 -10.32 2.74
N ARG A 158 15.41 -10.12 4.05
CA ARG A 158 16.60 -10.50 4.82
C ARG A 158 16.82 -12.00 4.79
N PHE A 159 15.77 -12.79 5.01
CA PHE A 159 15.82 -14.23 4.94
C PHE A 159 16.30 -14.71 3.55
N GLN A 160 15.73 -14.17 2.47
CA GLN A 160 16.15 -14.51 1.11
C GLN A 160 17.63 -14.22 0.86
N GLN A 161 18.14 -13.08 1.35
CA GLN A 161 19.54 -12.68 1.21
C GLN A 161 20.47 -13.64 1.97
N GLU A 162 20.14 -13.94 3.23
CA GLU A 162 20.92 -14.85 4.07
C GLU A 162 20.92 -16.28 3.50
N PHE A 163 19.75 -16.76 3.05
CA PHE A 163 19.60 -18.08 2.44
C PHE A 163 20.37 -18.20 1.12
N THR A 164 20.30 -17.20 0.24
CA THR A 164 21.05 -17.19 -1.02
C THR A 164 22.56 -17.19 -0.77
N ALA A 165 23.03 -16.39 0.20
CA ALA A 165 24.43 -16.35 0.57
C ALA A 165 24.92 -17.70 1.13
N TYR A 166 24.07 -18.39 1.89
CA TYR A 166 24.35 -19.74 2.37
C TYR A 166 24.49 -20.75 1.23
N LEU A 167 23.54 -20.80 0.29
CA LEU A 167 23.59 -21.70 -0.87
C LEU A 167 24.85 -21.47 -1.72
N MET A 168 25.17 -20.22 -2.05
CA MET A 168 26.38 -19.88 -2.81
C MET A 168 27.68 -20.25 -2.08
N LYS A 169 27.67 -20.30 -0.74
CA LYS A 169 28.82 -20.78 0.03
C LYS A 169 28.92 -22.31 -0.03
N ALA A 170 27.80 -23.01 0.09
CA ALA A 170 27.75 -24.47 0.02
C ALA A 170 28.19 -24.99 -1.36
N GLU A 171 27.72 -24.39 -2.45
CA GLU A 171 28.14 -24.75 -3.82
C GLU A 171 29.65 -24.58 -4.01
N ARG A 172 30.22 -23.47 -3.56
CA ARG A 172 31.67 -23.23 -3.64
C ARG A 172 32.51 -24.20 -2.80
N VAL A 173 31.94 -24.75 -1.72
CA VAL A 173 32.61 -25.80 -0.93
C VAL A 173 32.56 -27.13 -1.67
N ALA A 174 31.39 -27.51 -2.20
CA ALA A 174 31.22 -28.73 -2.99
C ALA A 174 32.10 -28.74 -4.26
N GLU A 175 32.21 -27.62 -4.97
CA GLU A 175 33.10 -27.49 -6.13
C GLU A 175 34.58 -27.67 -5.75
N LYS A 176 35.01 -27.10 -4.62
CA LYS A 176 36.38 -27.29 -4.13
C LYS A 176 36.66 -28.74 -3.78
N GLU A 177 35.75 -29.39 -3.05
CA GLU A 177 35.88 -30.80 -2.68
C GLU A 177 35.94 -31.72 -3.91
N ALA A 178 35.16 -31.43 -4.96
CA ALA A 178 35.20 -32.19 -6.21
C ALA A 178 36.55 -32.07 -6.95
N VAL A 179 37.22 -30.92 -6.89
CA VAL A 179 38.53 -30.70 -7.54
C VAL A 179 39.67 -31.44 -6.81
N TYR A 180 39.57 -31.67 -5.50
CA TYR A 180 40.57 -32.43 -4.75
C TYR A 180 40.44 -33.96 -4.90
N HIS A 181 39.37 -34.44 -5.54
CA HIS A 181 39.11 -35.86 -5.77
C HIS A 181 39.35 -36.34 -7.22
N THR A 182 39.93 -35.49 -8.07
CA THR A 182 40.45 -35.79 -9.42
C THR A 182 41.96 -35.60 -9.48
#